data_AF-A0AAW4EPD9-F1
#
_entry.id   AF-A0AAW4EPD9-F1
#
_cell.length_a   1.000
_cell.length_b   1.000
_cell.length_c   1.000
_cell.angle_alpha   90.00
_cell.angle_beta   90.00
_cell.angle_gamma   90.00
#
_symmetry.space_group_name_H-M   'P 1'
#
loop_
_entity.id
_entity.type
_entity.pdbx_description
1 polymer ?
#
loop_
_entity_poly.entity_id
_entity_poly.type
_entity_poly.pdbx_seq_one_letter_code
_entity_poly.pdbx_strand_id
1 'polypeptide(L)'
;MTTFDLTRIGWKAFQDLAVAVAAEILGRPVQTFLGSNDGGRDGAFLGVWAGDNGQPVKSTIQCKFTAKPGANLTLANVRNELPKAERLVKEGLAEDYVILTNAGVSGEADKEICAAFEGVGVKRCQVFGGSWIEQ
;
A
#
# COMPACT_ATOMS: atom_id res chain seq x y z
N MET A 1 -24.96 1.19 10.48
CA MET A 1 -24.15 0.17 9.78
C MET A 1 -22.99 -0.15 10.70
N THR A 2 -22.84 -1.41 11.12
CA THR A 2 -21.78 -1.76 12.08
C THR A 2 -20.49 -2.00 11.29
N THR A 3 -19.56 -1.06 11.33
CA THR A 3 -18.25 -1.22 10.70
C THR A 3 -17.48 -2.31 11.45
N PHE A 4 -16.87 -3.23 10.71
CA PHE A 4 -16.06 -4.29 11.29
C PHE A 4 -14.72 -3.72 11.78
N ASP A 5 -14.34 -4.04 13.02
CA ASP A 5 -13.08 -3.56 13.60
C ASP A 5 -11.87 -4.32 13.03
N LEU A 6 -11.22 -3.71 12.03
CA LEU A 6 -10.02 -4.24 11.37
C LEU A 6 -8.84 -4.48 12.33
N THR A 7 -8.82 -3.91 13.54
CA THR A 7 -7.72 -4.19 14.50
C THR A 7 -7.77 -5.62 15.03
N ARG A 8 -8.88 -6.35 14.85
CA ARG A 8 -9.11 -7.69 15.42
C ARG A 8 -8.64 -8.86 14.55
N ILE A 9 -8.34 -8.63 13.27
CA ILE A 9 -8.00 -9.73 12.35
C ILE A 9 -6.52 -10.11 12.39
N GLY A 10 -5.69 -9.27 13.00
CA GLY A 10 -4.24 -9.46 13.06
C GLY A 10 -3.56 -9.13 11.74
N TRP A 11 -2.24 -8.91 11.83
CA TRP A 11 -1.44 -8.34 10.73
C TRP A 11 -1.48 -9.18 9.45
N LYS A 12 -1.41 -10.52 9.57
CA LYS A 12 -1.34 -11.39 8.40
C LYS A 12 -2.67 -11.45 7.66
N ALA A 13 -3.78 -11.63 8.38
CA ALA A 13 -5.11 -11.62 7.77
C ALA A 13 -5.46 -10.24 7.20
N PHE A 14 -4.99 -9.15 7.84
CA PHE A 14 -5.13 -7.81 7.28
C PHE A 14 -4.38 -7.67 5.94
N GLN A 15 -3.15 -8.16 5.85
CA GLN A 15 -2.40 -8.13 4.59
C GLN A 15 -3.12 -8.90 3.48
N ASP A 16 -3.60 -10.11 3.77
CA ASP A 16 -4.30 -10.94 2.78
C ASP A 16 -5.63 -10.28 2.35
N LEU A 17 -6.38 -9.69 3.30
CA LEU A 17 -7.60 -8.92 3.03
C LEU A 17 -7.30 -7.68 2.17
N ALA A 18 -6.34 -6.85 2.56
CA ALA A 18 -6.02 -5.60 1.89
C ALA A 18 -5.56 -5.85 0.45
N VAL A 19 -4.77 -6.89 0.22
CA VAL A 19 -4.36 -7.30 -1.13
C VAL A 19 -5.54 -7.81 -1.95
N ALA A 20 -6.45 -8.61 -1.37
CA ALA A 20 -7.65 -9.08 -2.06
C ALA A 20 -8.59 -7.93 -2.45
N VAL A 21 -8.81 -6.98 -1.53
CA VAL A 21 -9.60 -5.76 -1.79
C VAL A 21 -8.96 -4.91 -2.88
N ALA A 22 -7.63 -4.73 -2.85
CA ALA A 22 -6.92 -4.02 -3.91
C ALA A 22 -7.05 -4.72 -5.27
N ALA A 23 -6.97 -6.05 -5.31
CA ALA A 23 -7.16 -6.82 -6.55
C ALA A 23 -8.56 -6.62 -7.13
N GLU A 24 -9.59 -6.68 -6.28
CA GLU A 24 -11.00 -6.49 -6.67
C GLU A 24 -11.27 -5.06 -7.15
N ILE A 25 -10.91 -4.05 -6.36
CA ILE A 25 -11.22 -2.64 -6.66
C ILE A 25 -10.40 -2.11 -7.83
N LEU A 26 -9.12 -2.49 -7.93
CA LEU A 26 -8.28 -2.11 -9.06
C LEU A 26 -8.58 -2.96 -10.32
N GLY A 27 -9.38 -4.02 -10.17
CA GLY A 27 -9.86 -4.90 -11.24
C GLY A 27 -8.75 -5.75 -11.87
N ARG A 28 -7.76 -6.19 -11.09
CA ARG A 28 -6.48 -6.71 -11.61
C ARG A 28 -5.84 -7.83 -10.80
N PRO A 29 -5.06 -8.71 -11.46
CA PRO A 29 -4.31 -9.75 -10.77
C PRO A 29 -3.22 -9.14 -9.89
N VAL A 30 -3.31 -9.39 -8.58
CA VAL A 30 -2.26 -9.08 -7.62
C VAL A 30 -1.53 -10.36 -7.22
N GLN A 31 -0.20 -10.32 -7.25
CA GLN A 31 0.64 -11.39 -6.71
C GLN A 31 1.02 -11.06 -5.27
N THR A 32 0.71 -11.97 -4.34
CA THR A 32 1.18 -11.92 -2.95
C THR A 32 2.55 -12.59 -2.82
N PHE A 33 3.37 -12.13 -1.88
CA PHE A 33 4.68 -12.74 -1.59
C PHE A 33 4.71 -13.39 -0.20
N LEU A 34 5.64 -14.34 -0.02
CA LEU A 34 5.80 -15.10 1.22
C LEU A 34 6.33 -14.21 2.35
N GLY A 35 5.73 -14.31 3.54
CA GLY A 35 5.97 -13.37 4.65
C GLY A 35 7.37 -13.37 5.30
N SER A 36 8.26 -14.33 4.99
CA SER A 36 9.63 -14.35 5.51
C SER A 36 10.71 -14.14 4.45
N ASN A 37 10.32 -13.94 3.18
CA ASN A 37 11.25 -13.71 2.07
C ASN A 37 10.54 -12.93 0.95
N ASP A 38 9.92 -11.81 1.33
CA ASP A 38 9.04 -11.00 0.48
C ASP A 38 9.81 -10.01 -0.41
N GLY A 39 11.13 -9.89 -0.20
CA GLY A 39 11.96 -8.90 -0.86
C GLY A 39 11.54 -7.46 -0.55
N GLY A 40 10.83 -7.24 0.56
CA GLY A 40 10.28 -5.95 0.97
C GLY A 40 8.99 -5.54 0.27
N ARG A 41 8.16 -6.50 -0.20
CA ARG A 41 6.87 -6.24 -0.83
C ARG A 41 5.81 -7.17 -0.28
N ASP A 42 4.74 -6.63 0.29
CA ASP A 42 3.61 -7.46 0.73
C ASP A 42 2.81 -8.02 -0.45
N GLY A 43 2.81 -7.27 -1.56
CA GLY A 43 2.29 -7.69 -2.86
C GLY A 43 2.90 -6.85 -3.98
N ALA A 44 2.73 -7.31 -5.20
CA ALA A 44 3.02 -6.52 -6.39
C ALA A 44 1.98 -6.85 -7.46
N PHE A 45 1.73 -5.88 -8.32
CA PHE A 45 0.91 -6.11 -9.50
C PHE A 45 1.56 -5.46 -10.73
N LEU A 46 1.17 -5.97 -11.89
CA LEU A 46 1.52 -5.41 -13.19
C LEU A 46 0.21 -5.02 -13.88
N GLY A 47 0.03 -3.74 -14.20
CA GLY A 47 -1.21 -3.25 -14.82
C GLY A 47 -1.11 -1.78 -15.21
N VAL A 48 -2.06 -1.26 -15.98
CA VAL A 48 -2.12 0.16 -16.43
C VAL A 48 -2.61 1.03 -15.25
N TRP A 49 -3.01 2.30 -15.29
CA TRP A 49 -4.02 2.84 -14.32
C TRP A 49 -5.28 3.23 -15.09
N ALA A 50 -6.44 3.29 -14.43
CA ALA A 50 -7.61 3.84 -15.08
C ALA A 50 -7.32 5.29 -15.49
N GLY A 51 -7.36 5.59 -16.79
CA GLY A 51 -7.00 6.90 -17.34
C GLY A 51 -5.57 7.02 -17.88
N ASP A 52 -4.70 6.01 -17.70
CA ASP A 52 -3.36 6.01 -18.31
C ASP A 52 -3.39 5.47 -19.75
N ASN A 53 -2.37 5.82 -20.54
CA ASN A 53 -2.25 5.57 -21.99
C ASN A 53 -2.09 4.09 -22.39
N GLY A 54 -2.45 3.13 -21.53
CA GLY A 54 -2.44 1.70 -21.86
C GLY A 54 -1.15 0.95 -21.55
N GLN A 55 -0.10 1.59 -21.03
CA GLN A 55 1.14 0.87 -20.70
C GLN A 55 1.06 0.22 -19.30
N PRO A 56 1.26 -1.10 -19.19
CA PRO A 56 1.31 -1.75 -17.89
C PRO A 56 2.56 -1.32 -17.13
N VAL A 57 2.36 -0.83 -15.90
CA VAL A 57 3.40 -0.47 -14.96
C VAL A 57 3.46 -1.50 -13.83
N LYS A 58 4.66 -1.69 -13.27
CA LYS A 58 4.83 -2.54 -12.08
C LYS A 58 4.62 -1.68 -10.85
N SER A 59 3.65 -2.06 -10.04
CA SER A 59 3.32 -1.35 -8.81
C SER A 59 3.62 -2.27 -7.62
N THR A 60 4.13 -1.66 -6.56
CA THR A 60 4.37 -2.35 -5.29
C THR A 60 3.25 -2.01 -4.30
N ILE A 61 2.76 -3.03 -3.58
CA ILE A 61 1.80 -2.86 -2.49
C ILE A 61 2.51 -3.12 -1.17
N GLN A 62 2.38 -2.18 -0.25
CA GLN A 62 2.78 -2.30 1.14
C GLN A 62 1.55 -2.20 2.04
N CYS A 63 1.36 -3.18 2.91
CA CYS A 63 0.36 -3.17 3.96
C CYS A 63 1.00 -2.71 5.28
N LYS A 64 0.30 -1.85 6.02
CA LYS A 64 0.70 -1.40 7.36
C LYS A 64 -0.43 -1.64 8.35
N PHE A 65 -0.28 -2.68 9.16
CA PHE A 65 -1.24 -3.00 10.21
C PHE A 65 -0.85 -2.35 11.55
N THR A 66 -1.87 -1.94 12.30
CA THR A 66 -1.76 -1.57 13.71
C THR A 66 -2.89 -2.19 14.52
N ALA A 67 -2.56 -2.75 15.69
CA ALA A 67 -3.56 -3.26 16.63
C ALA A 67 -4.17 -2.16 17.52
N LYS A 68 -3.73 -0.90 17.37
CA LYS A 68 -4.19 0.23 18.19
C LYS A 68 -5.43 0.88 17.53
N PRO A 69 -6.61 0.83 18.16
CA PRO A 69 -7.80 1.49 17.65
C PRO A 69 -7.61 3.01 17.57
N GLY A 70 -8.15 3.63 16.52
CA GLY A 70 -8.06 5.08 16.30
C GLY A 70 -6.64 5.60 16.04
N ALA A 71 -5.69 4.71 15.73
CA ALA A 71 -4.36 5.14 15.30
C ALA A 71 -4.41 5.78 13.90
N ASN A 72 -3.51 6.73 13.67
CA ASN A 72 -3.28 7.35 12.37
C ASN A 72 -1.93 6.94 11.82
N LEU A 73 -1.86 6.75 10.50
CA LEU A 73 -0.61 6.56 9.79
C LEU A 73 0.12 7.91 9.67
N THR A 74 1.43 7.87 9.87
CA THR A 74 2.33 9.01 9.71
C THR A 74 3.53 8.61 8.86
N LEU A 75 4.25 9.59 8.31
CA LEU A 75 5.50 9.35 7.61
C LEU A 75 6.52 8.56 8.45
N ALA A 76 6.57 8.80 9.77
CA ALA A 76 7.44 8.06 10.67
C ALA A 76 7.14 6.55 10.69
N ASN A 77 5.88 6.14 10.49
CA ASN A 77 5.50 4.72 10.47
C ASN A 77 5.98 3.98 9.21
N VAL A 78 6.27 4.71 8.12
CA VAL A 78 6.65 4.16 6.81
C VAL A 78 8.06 4.58 6.38
N ARG A 79 8.79 5.35 7.21
CA ARG A 79 10.14 5.84 6.88
C ARG A 79 11.13 4.71 6.55
N ASN A 80 11.01 3.57 7.21
CA ASN A 80 11.87 2.40 6.97
C ASN A 80 11.59 1.71 5.63
N GLU A 81 10.49 2.07 4.96
CA GLU A 81 10.13 1.56 3.62
C GLU A 81 10.76 2.40 2.51
N LEU A 82 11.15 3.65 2.77
CA LEU A 82 11.74 4.54 1.75
C LEU A 82 13.00 3.95 1.07
N PRO A 83 13.98 3.38 1.81
CA PRO A 83 15.13 2.74 1.17
C PRO A 83 14.75 1.51 0.32
N LYS A 84 13.66 0.82 0.70
CA LYS A 84 13.16 -0.33 -0.08
C LYS A 84 12.48 0.14 -1.36
N ALA A 85 11.66 1.19 -1.28
CA ALA A 85 11.04 1.82 -2.43
C ALA A 85 12.09 2.30 -3.43
N GLU A 86 13.14 2.99 -2.97
CA GLU A 86 14.25 3.43 -3.83
C GLU A 86 14.93 2.26 -4.55
N ARG A 87 15.17 1.14 -3.86
CA ARG A 87 15.74 -0.07 -4.46
C ARG A 87 14.81 -0.68 -5.51
N LEU A 88 13.52 -0.80 -5.20
CA LEU A 88 12.53 -1.37 -6.11
C LEU A 88 12.33 -0.50 -7.36
N VAL A 89 12.41 0.82 -7.23
CA VAL A 89 12.43 1.75 -8.38
C VAL A 89 13.63 1.45 -9.28
N LYS A 90 14.84 1.33 -8.71
CA LYS A 90 16.07 1.02 -9.47
C LYS A 90 16.00 -0.34 -10.18
N GLU A 91 15.30 -1.31 -9.59
CA GLU A 91 15.06 -2.64 -10.18
C GLU A 91 13.90 -2.64 -11.20
N GLY A 92 13.22 -1.51 -11.41
CA GLY A 92 12.05 -1.40 -12.29
C GLY A 92 10.85 -2.19 -11.79
N LEU A 93 10.72 -2.34 -10.47
CA LEU A 93 9.69 -3.12 -9.77
C LEU A 93 8.65 -2.26 -9.02
N ALA A 94 8.89 -0.96 -8.89
CA ALA A 94 7.99 -0.03 -8.23
C ALA A 94 7.93 1.30 -9.00
N GLU A 95 7.27 1.29 -10.15
CA GLU A 95 6.90 2.53 -10.82
C GLU A 95 5.84 3.28 -10.01
N ASP A 96 4.86 2.55 -9.46
CA ASP A 96 3.95 3.06 -8.43
C ASP A 96 4.13 2.34 -7.10
N TYR A 97 3.74 3.03 -6.04
CA TYR A 97 3.80 2.53 -4.67
C TYR A 97 2.48 2.79 -3.95
N VAL A 98 1.77 1.70 -3.62
CA VAL A 98 0.48 1.73 -2.94
C VAL A 98 0.65 1.30 -1.50
N ILE A 99 0.18 2.12 -0.57
CA ILE A 99 0.23 1.85 0.87
C ILE A 99 -1.20 1.65 1.36
N LEU A 100 -1.47 0.47 1.93
CA LEU A 100 -2.77 0.12 2.54
C LEU A 100 -2.60 0.02 4.05
N THR A 101 -3.49 0.60 4.84
CA THR A 101 -3.44 0.50 6.29
C THR A 101 -4.84 0.40 6.90
N ASN A 102 -4.96 -0.26 8.05
CA ASN A 102 -6.18 -0.20 8.86
C ASN A 102 -6.24 1.05 9.76
N ALA A 103 -5.19 1.87 9.78
CA ALA A 103 -5.17 3.14 10.48
C ALA A 103 -5.96 4.22 9.71
N GLY A 104 -6.31 5.30 10.40
CA GLY A 104 -6.75 6.53 9.75
C GLY A 104 -5.60 7.18 8.96
N VAL A 105 -5.94 7.85 7.86
CA VAL A 105 -4.99 8.63 7.06
C VAL A 105 -5.58 10.02 6.88
N SER A 106 -4.91 11.04 7.39
CA SER A 106 -5.30 12.43 7.15
C SER A 106 -4.78 12.91 5.80
N GLY A 107 -5.38 13.95 5.22
CA GLY A 107 -4.88 14.53 3.97
C GLY A 107 -3.45 15.06 4.06
N GLU A 108 -3.03 15.57 5.22
CA GLU A 108 -1.64 16.00 5.43
C GLU A 108 -0.69 14.81 5.47
N ALA A 109 -1.07 13.71 6.15
CA ALA A 109 -0.25 12.51 6.20
C ALA A 109 -0.12 11.86 4.82
N ASP A 110 -1.21 11.78 4.05
CA ASP A 110 -1.18 11.32 2.65
C ASP A 110 -0.20 12.14 1.82
N LYS A 111 -0.32 13.47 1.85
CA LYS A 111 0.57 14.38 1.13
C LYS A 111 2.04 14.22 1.52
N GLU A 112 2.35 14.19 2.82
CA GLU A 112 3.72 14.03 3.33
C GLU A 112 4.33 12.67 2.93
N ILE A 113 3.54 11.59 3.05
CA ILE A 113 3.95 10.24 2.69
C ILE A 113 4.20 10.18 1.18
N CYS A 114 3.24 10.60 0.36
CA CYS A 114 3.36 10.56 -1.09
C CYS A 114 4.57 11.36 -1.57
N ALA A 115 4.77 12.58 -1.05
CA ALA A 115 5.94 13.39 -1.39
C ALA A 115 7.27 12.71 -1.04
N ALA A 116 7.34 11.99 0.09
CA ALA A 116 8.54 11.27 0.48
C ALA A 116 8.85 10.07 -0.43
N PHE A 117 7.83 9.30 -0.84
CA PHE A 117 8.01 8.15 -1.75
C PHE A 117 8.32 8.60 -3.18
N GLU A 118 7.67 9.65 -3.65
CA GLU A 118 7.96 10.25 -4.97
C GLU A 118 9.37 10.86 -4.99
N GLY A 119 9.82 11.43 -3.87
CA GLY A 119 11.18 11.93 -3.68
C GLY A 119 12.28 10.87 -3.81
N VAL A 120 11.96 9.58 -3.66
CA VAL A 120 12.91 8.46 -3.89
C VAL A 120 12.75 7.79 -5.25
N GLY A 121 11.95 8.37 -6.15
CA GLY A 121 11.84 7.98 -7.55
C GLY A 121 10.59 7.17 -7.93
N VAL A 122 9.67 6.95 -6.99
CA VAL A 122 8.33 6.43 -7.31
C VAL A 122 7.61 7.47 -8.19
N LYS A 123 6.95 7.07 -9.28
CA LYS A 123 6.23 8.02 -10.14
C LYS A 123 4.86 8.41 -9.59
N ARG A 124 4.22 7.49 -8.86
CA ARG A 124 2.91 7.70 -8.25
C ARG A 124 2.83 6.99 -6.91
N CYS A 125 2.62 7.73 -5.83
CA CYS A 125 2.29 7.16 -4.52
C CYS A 125 0.80 7.29 -4.23
N GLN A 126 0.20 6.28 -3.61
CA GLN A 126 -1.19 6.31 -3.14
C GLN A 126 -1.28 5.70 -1.75
N VAL A 127 -1.97 6.38 -0.82
CA VAL A 127 -2.21 5.89 0.53
C VAL A 127 -3.70 5.69 0.76
N PHE A 128 -4.07 4.46 1.13
CA PHE A 128 -5.44 4.07 1.44
C PHE A 128 -5.55 3.69 2.93
N GLY A 129 -6.36 4.45 3.66
CA GLY A 129 -6.65 4.21 5.08
C GLY A 129 -7.73 3.15 5.31
N GLY A 130 -7.99 2.86 6.59
CA GLY A 130 -8.97 1.84 6.99
C GLY A 130 -10.36 2.10 6.44
N SER A 131 -10.77 3.36 6.37
CA SER A 131 -12.06 3.78 5.79
C SER A 131 -12.19 3.54 4.29
N TRP A 132 -11.11 3.23 3.57
CA TRP A 132 -11.16 2.77 2.18
C TRP A 132 -11.46 1.27 2.07
N ILE A 133 -10.99 0.49 3.05
CA ILE A 133 -11.20 -0.96 3.13
C ILE A 133 -12.60 -1.28 3.68
N GLU A 134 -13.15 -0.41 4.53
CA GLU A 134 -14.42 -0.59 5.23
C GLU A 134 -15.67 -0.17 4.45
N GLN A 135 -15.54 0.25 3.18
CA GLN A 135 -16.63 0.83 2.38
C GLN A 135 -17.69 -0.18 1.93
#